data_AF-X1GIA1-F1
#
_entry.id   AF-X1GIA1-F1
#
_cell.length_a   1.000
_cell.length_b   1.000
_cell.length_c   1.000
_cell.angle_alpha   90.00
_cell.angle_beta   90.00
_cell.angle_gamma   90.00
#
_symmetry.space_group_name_H-M   'P 1'
#
loop_
_entity.id
_entity.type
_entity.pdbx_description
1 polymer ?
#
loop_
_entity_poly.entity_id
_entity_poly.type
_entity_poly.pdbx_seq_one_letter_code
_entity_poly.pdbx_strand_id
1 'polypeptide(L)' 'GKPIDLIVFKGMDEKDINEVVFVEVKSGKAKLSPVEKKLKDTIKNKKVRWEEYRIPEEL' A
#
# COMPACT_ATOMS: atom_id res chain seq x y z
N GLY A 1 -6.77 2.06 14.34
CA GLY A 1 -6.24 0.87 13.65
C GLY A 1 -5.28 1.33 12.57
N LYS A 2 -4.33 0.47 12.17
CA LYS A 2 -3.52 0.70 10.97
C LYS A 2 -4.46 0.85 9.76
N PRO A 3 -4.13 1.70 8.77
CA PRO A 3 -5.03 1.95 7.65
C PRO A 3 -5.06 0.82 6.60
N ILE A 4 -4.12 -0.13 6.68
CA ILE A 4 -4.02 -1.31 5.82
C ILE A 4 -3.31 -2.46 6.55
N ASP A 5 -3.69 -3.71 6.24
CA ASP A 5 -3.09 -4.91 6.84
C ASP A 5 -1.82 -5.39 6.10
N LEU A 6 -1.88 -5.52 4.77
CA LEU A 6 -0.82 -6.13 3.96
C LEU A 6 -0.54 -5.31 2.68
N ILE A 7 0.70 -5.41 2.20
CA ILE A 7 1.14 -4.96 0.88
C ILE A 7 1.81 -6.14 0.18
N VAL A 8 1.40 -6.43 -1.05
CA VAL A 8 1.93 -7.52 -1.88
C VAL A 8 2.68 -6.93 -3.07
N PHE A 9 3.88 -7.45 -3.33
CA PHE A 9 4.71 -7.09 -4.48
C PHE A 9 4.70 -8.24 -5.48
N LYS A 10 3.90 -8.12 -6.53
CA LYS A 10 3.78 -9.18 -7.55
C LYS A 10 5.01 -9.14 -8.46
N GLY A 11 5.59 -10.31 -8.70
CA GLY A 11 6.81 -10.44 -9.51
C GLY A 11 8.11 -10.25 -8.71
N MET A 12 8.03 -10.17 -7.38
CA MET A 12 9.20 -9.98 -6.51
C MET A 12 10.20 -11.13 -6.60
N ASP A 13 9.71 -12.38 -6.67
CA ASP A 13 10.56 -13.57 -6.75
C ASP A 13 11.31 -13.64 -8.09
N GLU A 14 10.68 -13.17 -9.17
CA GLU A 14 11.26 -13.03 -10.51
C GLU A 14 12.17 -11.79 -10.65
N LYS A 15 12.32 -11.00 -9.58
CA LYS A 15 13.04 -9.71 -9.58
C LYS A 15 12.45 -8.67 -10.56
N ASP A 16 11.18 -8.81 -10.91
CA ASP A 16 10.44 -7.91 -11.78
C ASP A 16 9.10 -7.52 -11.14
N ILE A 17 9.14 -6.55 -10.22
CA ILE A 17 7.93 -6.08 -9.55
C ILE A 17 7.09 -5.26 -10.52
N ASN A 18 5.99 -5.84 -11.01
CA ASN A 18 5.09 -5.21 -11.97
C ASN A 18 3.78 -4.71 -11.35
N GLU A 19 3.48 -5.06 -10.10
CA GLU A 19 2.27 -4.62 -9.41
C GLU A 19 2.48 -4.56 -7.88
N VAL A 20 1.94 -3.52 -7.24
CA VAL A 20 1.86 -3.38 -5.78
C VAL A 20 0.40 -3.40 -5.37
N VAL A 21 0.00 -4.38 -4.56
CA VAL A 21 -1.39 -4.60 -4.14
C VAL A 21 -1.53 -4.31 -2.65
N PHE A 22 -2.46 -3.41 -2.30
CA PHE A 22 -2.84 -3.14 -0.92
C PHE A 22 -4.00 -4.05 -0.53
N VAL A 23 -3.84 -4.84 0.54
CA VAL A 23 -4.83 -5.84 0.97
C VAL A 23 -5.28 -5.55 2.39
N GLU A 24 -6.60 -5.40 2.55
CA GLU A 24 -7.29 -5.30 3.83
C GLU A 24 -8.07 -6.61 4.04
N VAL A 25 -7.84 -7.32 5.15
CA VAL A 25 -8.45 -8.62 5.42
C VAL A 25 -9.72 -8.42 6.26
N LYS A 26 -10.88 -8.77 5.69
CA LYS A 26 -12.16 -8.74 6.40
C LYS A 26 -12.71 -10.15 6.57
N SER A 27 -13.20 -10.46 7.76
CA SER A 27 -13.93 -11.70 8.05
C SER A 27 -15.43 -11.45 8.22
N GLY A 28 -16.25 -12.43 7.87
CA GLY A 28 -17.70 -12.39 8.05
C GLY A 28 -18.37 -11.17 7.39
N LYS A 29 -19.08 -10.37 8.20
CA LYS A 29 -19.83 -9.19 7.76
C LYS A 29 -19.05 -7.87 7.92
N ALA A 30 -17.74 -7.93 8.15
CA ALA A 30 -16.94 -6.74 8.37
C ALA A 30 -16.92 -5.85 7.11
N LYS A 31 -17.15 -4.56 7.30
CA LYS A 31 -17.16 -3.55 6.23
C LYS A 31 -15.90 -2.69 6.31
N LEU A 32 -15.56 -2.03 5.20
CA LEU A 32 -14.49 -1.05 5.22
C LEU A 32 -14.81 0.10 6.20
N SER A 33 -13.85 0.43 7.04
CA SER A 33 -13.91 1.63 7.88
C SER A 33 -13.84 2.90 7.02
N PRO A 34 -14.25 4.07 7.53
CA PRO A 34 -14.12 5.33 6.80
C PRO A 34 -12.68 5.63 6.35
N VAL A 35 -11.68 5.23 7.15
CA VAL A 35 -10.25 5.43 6.84
C VAL A 35 -9.82 4.48 5.70
N GLU A 36 -10.17 3.20 5.77
CA GLU A 36 -9.87 2.23 4.71
C GLU A 36 -10.52 2.61 3.38
N LYS A 37 -11.75 3.14 3.40
CA LYS A 37 -12.42 3.67 2.20
C LYS A 37 -11.62 4.82 1.58
N LYS A 38 -11.18 5.79 2.39
CA LYS A 38 -10.35 6.90 1.91
C LYS A 38 -9.01 6.41 1.35
N LEU A 39 -8.37 5.42 1.97
CA LEU A 39 -7.15 4.82 1.43
C LEU A 39 -7.40 4.15 0.07
N LYS A 40 -8.44 3.31 -0.02
CA LYS A 40 -8.85 2.66 -1.27
C LYS A 40 -9.07 3.69 -2.39
N ASP A 41 -9.79 4.78 -2.10
CA ASP A 41 -10.06 5.82 -3.08
C ASP A 41 -8.77 6.58 -3.47
N THR A 42 -7.87 6.82 -2.53
CA THR A 42 -6.56 7.45 -2.80
C THR A 42 -5.74 6.60 -3.78
N ILE A 43 -5.68 5.28 -3.55
CA ILE A 43 -5.01 4.33 -4.45
C ILE A 43 -5.69 4.28 -5.82
N LYS A 44 -7.02 4.15 -5.86
CA LYS A 44 -7.80 4.11 -7.12
C LYS A 44 -7.64 5.36 -7.97
N ASN A 45 -7.52 6.51 -7.32
CA ASN A 45 -7.26 7.79 -7.98
C ASN A 45 -5.78 7.99 -8.34
N LYS A 46 -4.95 6.94 -8.28
CA LYS A 46 -3.51 6.95 -8.59
C LYS A 46 -2.72 7.99 -7.80
N LYS A 47 -3.19 8.36 -6.60
CA LYS A 47 -2.49 9.27 -5.68
C LYS A 47 -1.47 8.50 -4.84
N VAL A 48 -0.61 7.75 -5.51
CA VAL A 48 0.46 6.94 -4.90
C VAL A 48 1.78 7.48 -5.41
N ARG A 49 2.74 7.71 -4.51
CA ARG A 49 4.05 8.28 -4.83
C ARG A 49 5.15 7.39 -4.26
N TRP A 50 6.23 7.27 -5.03
CA TRP A 50 7.51 6.76 -4.55
C TRP A 50 8.40 7.94 -4.14
N GLU A 51 9.02 7.86 -2.97
CA GLU A 51 10.02 8.80 -2.51
C GLU A 51 11.22 8.05 -1.98
N GLU A 52 12.40 8.42 -2.48
CA GLU A 52 13.67 7.99 -1.91
C GLU A 52 14.33 9.19 -1.26
N TYR A 53 14.64 9.07 0.03
CA TYR A 53 15.39 10.08 0.77
C TYR A 53 16.79 9.55 1.07
N ARG A 54 17.81 10.31 0.69
CA ARG A 54 19.21 10.01 0.97
C ARG A 54 19.76 11.05 1.93
N ILE A 55 20.32 10.59 3.03
CA ILE A 55 21.02 11.45 3.98
C ILE A 55 22.44 11.68 3.42
N PRO A 56 22.98 12.92 3.46
CA PRO A 56 24.36 13.18 3.08
C PRO A 56 25.35 12.34 3.88
N GLU A 57 26.48 11.98 3.27
CA GLU A 57 27.50 11.11 3.87
C GLU A 57 28.26 11.81 5.02
N GLU A 58 28.16 13.14 5.13
CA GLU A 58 28.84 13.95 6.14
C GLU A 58 27.83 14.75 6.97
N LEU A 59 27.86 14.54 8.30
CA LEU A 59 27.28 15.39 9.35
C LEU A 59 28.40 16.15 10.07
#